data_AF-A0A417VBQ4-F1
#
_entry.id   AF-A0A417VBQ4-F1
#
_cell.length_a   1.000
_cell.length_b   1.000
_cell.length_c   1.000
_cell.angle_alpha   90.00
_cell.angle_beta   90.00
_cell.angle_gamma   90.00
#
_symmetry.space_group_name_H-M   'P 1'
#
loop_
_entity.id
_entity.type
_entity.pdbx_description
1 polymer ?
#
loop_
_entity_poly.entity_id
_entity_poly.type
_entity_poly.pdbx_seq_one_letter_code
_entity_poly.pdbx_strand_id
1 'polypeptide(L)' 'MTKSEKRMWLTNIENAADAVAAEYGSEVAQSVFQRYDAHGTYDLSPCYYSEVFADLELIANDN' A
#
# COMPACT_ATOMS: atom_id res chain seq x y z
N MET A 1 -8.94 -9.13 -13.02
CA MET A 1 -7.71 -9.54 -12.32
C MET A 1 -7.80 -11.00 -11.90
N THR A 2 -6.80 -11.80 -12.25
CA THR A 2 -6.64 -13.20 -11.87
C THR A 2 -6.18 -13.33 -10.41
N LYS A 3 -6.27 -14.55 -9.84
CA LYS A 3 -5.76 -14.82 -8.48
C LYS A 3 -4.27 -14.54 -8.35
N SER A 4 -3.48 -14.80 -9.39
CA SER A 4 -2.03 -14.59 -9.37
C SER A 4 -1.67 -13.11 -9.43
N GLU A 5 -2.32 -12.34 -10.30
CA GLU A 5 -2.16 -10.88 -10.35
C GLU A 5 -2.57 -10.22 -9.03
N LYS A 6 -3.67 -10.68 -8.42
CA LYS A 6 -4.10 -10.18 -7.11
C LYS A 6 -3.02 -10.38 -6.03
N ARG A 7 -2.44 -11.58 -5.95
CA ARG A 7 -1.37 -11.86 -4.97
C ARG A 7 -0.12 -11.00 -5.22
N MET A 8 0.25 -10.84 -6.49
CA MET A 8 1.39 -9.99 -6.86
C MET A 8 1.19 -8.54 -6.39
N TRP A 9 0.01 -7.97 -6.63
CA TRP A 9 -0.31 -6.63 -6.14
C TRP A 9 -0.25 -6.51 -4.63
N LEU A 10 -0.87 -7.45 -3.91
CA LEU A 10 -0.87 -7.44 -2.44
C LEU A 10 0.55 -7.51 -1.88
N THR A 11 1.40 -8.39 -2.40
CA THR A 11 2.81 -8.49 -1.99
C THR A 11 3.58 -7.18 -2.25
N ASN A 12 3.37 -6.52 -3.39
CA ASN A 12 4.03 -5.26 -3.69
C ASN A 12 3.58 -4.14 -2.75
N ILE A 13 2.28 -4.06 -2.46
CA ILE A 13 1.71 -3.07 -1.53
C ILE A 13 2.21 -3.30 -0.11
N GLU A 14 2.28 -4.54 0.35
CA GLU A 14 2.82 -4.89 1.68
C GLU A 14 4.28 -4.48 1.80
N ASN A 15 5.11 -4.79 0.80
CA ASN A 15 6.52 -4.40 0.80
C ASN A 15 6.70 -2.87 0.82
N ALA A 16 5.92 -2.13 0.04
CA ALA A 16 5.99 -0.67 0.01
C ALA A 16 5.50 -0.05 1.33
N ALA A 17 4.45 -0.61 1.93
CA ALA A 17 3.94 -0.19 3.24
C ALA A 17 4.97 -0.44 4.35
N ASP A 18 5.66 -1.58 4.32
CA ASP A 18 6.73 -1.91 5.26
C ASP A 18 7.92 -0.94 5.11
N ALA A 19 8.27 -0.55 3.89
CA ALA A 19 9.32 0.45 3.64
C ALA A 19 8.95 1.82 4.23
N VAL A 20 7.73 2.31 3.93
CA VAL A 20 7.23 3.57 4.52
C VAL A 20 7.19 3.48 6.05
N ALA A 21 6.71 2.37 6.60
CA ALA A 21 6.61 2.19 8.04
C ALA A 21 7.97 2.16 8.73
N ALA A 22 8.99 1.59 8.09
CA ALA A 22 10.35 1.52 8.62
C ALA A 22 11.01 2.91 8.69
N GLU A 23 10.74 3.79 7.74
CA GLU A 23 11.37 5.11 7.64
C GLU A 23 10.56 6.22 8.32
N TYR A 24 9.24 6.22 8.12
CA TYR A 24 8.34 7.30 8.56
C TYR A 24 7.37 6.88 9.68
N GLY A 25 7.36 5.61 10.05
CA GLY A 25 6.48 5.05 11.07
C GLY A 25 5.19 4.47 10.50
N SER A 26 4.66 3.46 11.20
CA SER A 26 3.46 2.72 10.76
C SER A 26 2.21 3.58 10.60
N GLU A 27 2.09 4.68 11.35
CA GLU A 27 0.98 5.62 11.24
C GLU A 27 0.95 6.30 9.85
N VAL A 28 2.12 6.59 9.27
CA VAL A 28 2.22 7.18 7.93
C VAL A 28 1.79 6.17 6.87
N ALA A 29 2.28 4.93 6.93
CA ALA A 29 1.83 3.87 6.03
C ALA A 29 0.32 3.63 6.15
N GLN A 30 -0.21 3.58 7.38
CA GLN A 30 -1.65 3.41 7.63
C GLN A 30 -2.49 4.55 7.06
N SER A 31 -2.01 5.80 7.14
CA SER A 31 -2.71 6.96 6.60
C SER A 31 -2.93 6.87 5.08
N VAL A 32 -2.07 6.15 4.36
CA VAL A 32 -2.27 5.88 2.93
C VAL A 32 -3.50 5.02 2.72
N PHE A 33 -3.62 3.89 3.42
CA PHE A 33 -4.80 3.02 3.31
C PHE A 33 -6.10 3.73 3.70
N GLN A 34 -6.06 4.57 4.73
CA GLN A 34 -7.23 5.32 5.21
C GLN A 34 -7.80 6.28 4.16
N ARG A 35 -6.97 6.83 3.25
CA ARG A 35 -7.44 7.67 2.13
C ARG A 35 -8.33 6.91 1.14
N TYR A 36 -8.27 5.58 1.15
CA TYR A 36 -9.02 4.68 0.27
C TYR A 36 -10.04 3.83 1.05
N ASP A 37 -10.47 4.32 2.22
CA ASP A 37 -11.42 3.64 3.12
C ASP A 37 -10.98 2.23 3.54
N ALA A 38 -9.66 2.02 3.67
CA ALA A 38 -9.05 0.75 4.07
C ALA A 38 -8.20 0.90 5.34
N HIS A 39 -8.01 -0.21 6.05
CA HIS A 39 -7.16 -0.31 7.23
C HIS A 39 -5.86 -1.08 6.96
N GLY A 40 -5.73 -1.67 5.78
CA GLY A 40 -4.56 -2.40 5.29
C GLY A 40 -4.89 -3.17 4.02
N THR A 41 -4.10 -4.17 3.67
CA THR A 41 -4.33 -4.98 2.46
C THR A 41 -5.55 -5.90 2.53
N TYR A 42 -6.03 -6.22 3.73
CA TYR A 42 -7.11 -7.19 3.94
C TYR A 42 -8.51 -6.67 3.57
N ASP A 43 -8.74 -5.36 3.68
CA ASP A 43 -9.99 -4.69 3.32
C ASP A 43 -9.85 -3.72 2.14
N LEU A 44 -8.64 -3.59 1.58
CA LEU A 44 -8.39 -2.75 0.41
C LEU A 44 -9.11 -3.28 -0.84
N SER A 45 -9.92 -2.40 -1.45
CA SER A 45 -10.58 -2.69 -2.72
C SER A 45 -9.54 -2.86 -3.85
N PRO A 46 -9.65 -3.93 -4.67
CA PRO A 46 -8.76 -4.14 -5.81
C PRO A 46 -8.70 -3.02 -6.83
N CYS A 47 -9.71 -2.13 -6.88
CA CYS A 47 -9.71 -0.98 -7.78
C CYS A 47 -8.73 0.12 -7.38
N TYR A 48 -8.17 0.07 -6.17
CA TYR A 48 -7.23 1.08 -5.65
C TYR A 48 -5.79 0.56 -5.52
N TYR A 49 -5.50 -0.67 -5.98
CA TYR A 49 -4.16 -1.25 -5.81
C TYR A 49 -3.07 -0.44 -6.48
N SER A 50 -3.33 0.11 -7.67
CA SER A 50 -2.34 0.90 -8.39
C SER A 50 -2.07 2.23 -7.68
N GLU A 51 -3.11 2.90 -7.20
CA GLU A 51 -3.06 4.20 -6.55
C GLU A 51 -2.42 4.11 -5.16
N VAL A 52 -2.81 3.12 -4.34
CA VAL A 52 -2.19 2.86 -3.04
C VAL A 52 -0.71 2.54 -3.20
N PHE A 53 -0.35 1.68 -4.17
CA PHE A 53 1.05 1.35 -4.41
C PHE A 53 1.85 2.58 -4.85
N ALA A 54 1.33 3.38 -5.79
CA ALA A 54 2.00 4.59 -6.25
C ALA A 54 2.20 5.61 -5.12
N ASP A 55 1.22 5.78 -4.24
CA ASP A 55 1.31 6.66 -3.09
C ASP A 55 2.35 6.19 -2.05
N LEU A 56 2.41 4.88 -1.78
CA LEU A 56 3.42 4.30 -0.88
C LEU A 56 4.82 4.46 -1.47
N GLU A 57 5.01 4.16 -2.75
CA GLU A 57 6.29 4.35 -3.45
C GLU A 57 6.71 5.81 -3.50
N LEU A 58 5.78 6.75 -3.68
CA LEU A 58 6.09 8.16 -3.66
C LEU A 58 6.65 8.58 -2.29
N ILE A 59 6.02 8.14 -1.19
CA ILE A 59 6.49 8.44 0.17
C ILE A 59 7.82 7.75 0.47
N ALA A 60 7.96 6.46 0.12
CA ALA A 60 9.18 5.70 0.37
C ALA A 60 10.41 6.23 -0.39
N ASN A 61 10.21 7.03 -1.44
CA ASN A 61 11.28 7.62 -2.24
C ASN A 61 11.37 9.16 -2.09
N ASP A 62 10.59 9.77 -1.18
CA ASP A 62 10.64 11.21 -0.90
C ASP A 62 11.81 11.51 0.05
N ASN A 63 12.98 11.83 -0.49
CA ASN A 63 14.23 12.03 0.26
C ASN A 63 14.48 13.50 0.66
#